data_AF-A0A945XVX4-F1
#
_entry.id   AF-A0A945XVX4-F1
#
_cell.length_a   1.000
_cell.length_b   1.000
_cell.length_c   1.000
_cell.angle_alpha   90.00
_cell.angle_beta   90.00
_cell.angle_gamma   90.00
#
_symmetry.space_group_name_H-M   'P 1'
#
loop_
_entity.id
_entity.type
_entity.pdbx_description
1 polymer ?
#
loop_
_entity_poly.entity_id
_entity_poly.type
_entity_poly.pdbx_seq_one_letter_code
_entity_poly.pdbx_strand_id
1 'polypeptide(L)'
;MTYPDIDPIAISIGPLVIHWYGLMYLIAFAAGGLLGKYQSKRAPGEWSNNEVWDLVFYVAIGAVLGGRLGYVVFYNAAYYLTHPLEILWVWT
;
A
#
# COMPACT_ATOMS: atom_id res chain seq x y z
N MET A 1 -25.63 -6.85 -19.53
CA MET A 1 -24.22 -6.43 -19.67
C MET A 1 -23.38 -7.60 -19.21
N THR A 2 -22.61 -8.22 -20.10
CA THR A 2 -21.65 -9.28 -19.73
C THR A 2 -20.40 -8.61 -19.18
N TYR A 3 -20.17 -8.75 -17.87
CA TYR A 3 -18.93 -8.32 -17.25
C TYR A 3 -17.81 -9.29 -17.67
N PRO A 4 -16.61 -8.81 -18.03
CA PRO A 4 -15.48 -9.68 -18.33
C PRO A 4 -15.05 -10.43 -17.07
N ASP A 5 -15.00 -11.76 -17.16
CA ASP A 5 -14.62 -12.63 -16.06
C ASP A 5 -13.08 -12.67 -15.95
N ILE A 6 -12.52 -11.72 -15.19
CA ILE A 6 -11.08 -11.59 -14.97
C ILE A 6 -10.73 -12.28 -13.65
N ASP A 7 -9.83 -13.26 -13.70
CA ASP A 7 -9.28 -13.89 -12.50
C ASP A 7 -8.59 -12.83 -11.63
N PRO A 8 -9.01 -12.65 -10.35
CA PRO A 8 -8.39 -11.69 -9.45
C PRO A 8 -6.94 -12.04 -9.09
N ILE A 9 -6.53 -13.30 -9.29
CA ILE A 9 -5.18 -13.79 -9.03
C ILE A 9 -4.31 -13.50 -10.25
N ALA A 10 -3.26 -12.71 -10.03
CA ALA A 10 -2.26 -12.43 -11.07
C ALA A 10 -1.21 -13.54 -11.15
N ILE A 11 -0.68 -13.95 -9.98
CA ILE A 11 0.38 -14.96 -9.87
C ILE A 11 0.14 -15.77 -8.59
N SER A 12 0.27 -17.09 -8.68
CA SER A 12 0.25 -17.98 -7.52
C SER A 12 1.55 -18.79 -7.46
N ILE A 13 2.27 -18.68 -6.34
CA ILE A 13 3.50 -19.45 -6.07
C ILE A 13 3.28 -20.22 -4.76
N GLY A 14 2.77 -21.44 -4.87
CA GLY A 14 2.44 -22.27 -3.71
C GLY A 14 1.39 -21.59 -2.81
N PRO A 15 1.67 -21.35 -1.51
CA PRO A 15 0.74 -20.66 -0.62
C PRO A 15 0.69 -19.14 -0.83
N LEU A 16 1.60 -18.57 -1.64
CA LEU A 16 1.66 -17.13 -1.87
C LEU A 16 0.83 -16.76 -3.11
N VAL A 17 -0.29 -16.08 -2.87
CA VAL A 17 -1.20 -15.60 -3.92
C VAL A 17 -1.06 -14.08 -4.07
N ILE A 18 -0.66 -13.65 -5.26
CA ILE A 18 -0.53 -12.23 -5.62
C ILE A 18 -1.74 -11.85 -6.47
N HIS A 19 -2.49 -10.88 -5.99
CA HIS A 19 -3.67 -10.36 -6.67
C HIS A 19 -3.34 -9.16 -7.54
N TRP A 20 -4.13 -8.93 -8.59
CA TRP A 20 -3.97 -7.79 -9.49
C TRP A 20 -3.99 -6.44 -8.77
N TYR A 21 -4.87 -6.26 -7.78
CA TYR A 21 -4.93 -5.01 -7.02
C TYR A 21 -3.61 -4.71 -6.28
N GLY A 22 -2.95 -5.73 -5.73
CA GLY A 22 -1.67 -5.59 -5.05
C GLY A 22 -0.57 -5.17 -6.03
N LEU A 23 -0.57 -5.75 -7.23
CA LEU A 23 0.35 -5.36 -8.30
C LEU A 23 0.11 -3.91 -8.75
N MET A 24 -1.15 -3.50 -8.86
CA MET A 24 -1.50 -2.12 -9.21
C MET A 24 -1.04 -1.11 -8.15
N TYR A 25 -1.10 -1.45 -6.86
CA TYR A 25 -0.51 -0.61 -5.81
C TYR A 25 1.00 -0.47 -5.98
N LEU A 26 1.71 -1.57 -6.25
CA LEU A 26 3.16 -1.52 -6.48
C LEU A 26 3.52 -0.63 -7.67
N ILE A 27 2.78 -0.76 -8.78
CA ILE A 27 2.95 0.10 -9.95
C ILE A 27 2.68 1.58 -9.59
N ALA A 28 1.63 1.87 -8.81
CA ALA A 28 1.31 3.23 -8.41
C ALA A 28 2.43 3.87 -7.56
N PHE A 29 2.97 3.15 -6.57
CA PHE A 29 4.09 3.64 -5.77
C PHE A 29 5.36 3.83 -6.59
N ALA A 30 5.68 2.88 -7.48
CA ALA A 30 6.84 2.99 -8.37
C ALA A 30 6.71 4.17 -9.34
N ALA A 31 5.53 4.35 -9.96
CA ALA A 31 5.26 5.48 -10.83
C ALA A 31 5.37 6.82 -10.08
N GLY A 32 4.83 6.90 -8.85
CA GLY A 32 4.96 8.06 -7.98
C GLY A 32 6.41 8.41 -7.66
N GLY A 33 7.23 7.42 -7.30
CA GLY A 33 8.66 7.62 -7.03
C GLY A 33 9.46 8.03 -8.26
N LEU A 34 9.16 7.44 -9.42
CA LEU A 34 9.79 7.83 -10.69
C LEU A 34 9.43 9.26 -11.10
N LEU A 35 8.17 9.67 -10.94
CA LEU A 35 7.72 11.04 -11.19
C LEU A 35 8.35 12.01 -10.19
N GLY A 36 8.40 11.68 -8.90
CA GLY A 36 9.08 12.48 -7.89
C GLY A 36 10.56 12.66 -8.20
N LYS A 37 11.25 11.60 -8.62
CA LYS A 37 12.66 11.63 -9.06
C LYS A 37 12.84 12.47 -10.32
N TYR A 38 11.92 12.38 -11.26
CA TYR A 38 11.94 13.21 -12.46
C TYR A 38 11.77 14.69 -12.08
N GLN A 39 10.88 14.98 -11.14
CA GLN A 39 10.61 16.35 -10.68
C GLN A 39 11.77 16.92 -9.86
N SER A 40 12.44 16.12 -9.02
CA SER A 40 13.57 16.58 -8.23
C SER A 40 14.77 17.01 -9.09
N LYS A 41 14.96 16.41 -10.25
CA LYS A 41 15.95 16.86 -11.25
C LYS A 41 15.67 18.25 -11.81
N ARG A 42 14.40 18.70 -11.79
CA ARG A 42 13.98 20.02 -12.29
C ARG A 42 13.98 21.09 -11.20
N ALA A 43 14.13 20.69 -9.93
CA ALA A 43 14.26 21.55 -8.76
C ALA A 43 15.56 21.22 -7.98
N PRO A 44 16.73 21.45 -8.59
CA PRO A 44 18.00 21.06 -8.00
C PRO A 44 18.24 21.76 -6.66
N GLY A 45 18.54 20.97 -5.62
CA GLY A 45 18.83 21.46 -4.27
C GLY A 45 17.65 21.40 -3.29
N GLU A 46 16.42 21.14 -3.75
CA GLU A 46 15.26 21.00 -2.86
C GLU A 46 15.07 19.57 -2.36
N TRP A 47 15.24 18.59 -3.25
CA TRP A 47 15.04 17.17 -2.95
C TRP A 47 16.12 16.33 -3.61
N SER A 48 16.77 15.47 -2.83
CA SER A 48 17.63 14.42 -3.34
C SER A 48 16.81 13.24 -3.88
N ASN A 49 17.42 12.43 -4.74
CA ASN A 49 16.79 11.21 -5.23
C ASN A 49 16.42 10.24 -4.09
N ASN A 50 17.24 10.18 -3.04
CA ASN A 50 17.01 9.26 -1.92
C ASN A 50 15.81 9.72 -1.09
N GLU A 51 15.69 11.02 -0.79
CA GLU A 51 14.56 11.56 -0.04
C GLU A 51 13.21 11.31 -0.72
N VAL A 52 13.16 11.32 -2.06
CA VAL A 52 11.95 10.97 -2.81
C VAL A 52 11.56 9.51 -2.57
N TRP A 53 12.52 8.58 -2.65
CA TRP A 53 12.23 7.16 -2.44
C TRP A 53 11.90 6.84 -0.98
N ASP A 54 12.58 7.51 -0.04
CA ASP A 54 12.26 7.42 1.39
C ASP A 54 10.84 7.91 1.65
N LEU A 55 10.42 9.02 1.05
CA LEU A 55 9.05 9.52 1.13
C LEU A 55 8.05 8.49 0.61
N VAL A 56 8.28 7.92 -0.58
CA VAL A 56 7.39 6.88 -1.14
C VAL A 56 7.29 5.68 -0.21
N PHE A 57 8.40 5.26 0.40
CA PHE A 57 8.41 4.18 1.37
C PHE A 57 7.58 4.50 2.62
N TYR A 58 7.75 5.70 3.20
CA TYR A 58 6.93 6.15 4.33
C TYR A 58 5.45 6.26 3.98
N VAL A 59 5.11 6.72 2.78
CA VAL A 59 3.73 6.76 2.29
C VAL A 59 3.15 5.35 2.17
N ALA A 60 3.90 4.39 1.64
CA ALA A 60 3.45 3.01 1.54
C ALA A 60 3.19 2.38 2.92
N ILE A 61 4.11 2.58 3.87
CA ILE A 61 3.91 2.15 5.27
C ILE A 61 2.68 2.83 5.87
N GLY A 62 2.57 4.15 5.71
CA GLY A 62 1.45 4.94 6.20
C GLY A 62 0.11 4.49 5.64
N ALA A 63 0.05 4.10 4.37
CA ALA A 63 -1.16 3.55 3.75
C ALA A 63 -1.58 2.22 4.38
N VAL A 64 -0.64 1.30 4.62
CA VAL A 64 -0.92 0.00 5.24
C VAL A 64 -1.34 0.17 6.70
N LEU A 65 -0.55 0.90 7.49
CA LEU A 65 -0.84 1.13 8.91
C LEU A 65 -2.10 1.97 9.10
N GLY A 66 -2.25 3.04 8.33
CA GLY A 66 -3.42 3.91 8.36
C GLY A 66 -4.70 3.19 7.93
N GLY A 67 -4.63 2.33 6.91
CA GLY A 67 -5.76 1.47 6.52
C GLY A 67 -6.19 0.53 7.65
N ARG A 68 -5.23 -0.12 8.32
CA ARG A 68 -5.51 -1.03 9.44
C ARG A 68 -6.08 -0.28 10.65
N LEU A 69 -5.44 0.80 11.06
CA LEU A 69 -5.91 1.62 12.18
C LEU A 69 -7.28 2.24 11.88
N GLY A 70 -7.49 2.70 10.65
CA GLY A 70 -8.78 3.21 10.20
C GLY A 70 -9.88 2.15 10.28
N TYR A 71 -9.61 0.92 9.83
CA TYR A 71 -10.54 -0.19 10.00
C TYR A 71 -10.89 -0.43 11.48
N VAL A 72 -9.86 -0.53 12.32
CA VAL A 72 -10.01 -0.75 13.76
C VAL A 72 -10.85 0.34 14.41
N VAL A 73 -10.52 1.62 14.18
CA VAL A 73 -11.17 2.76 14.83
C VAL A 73 -12.57 3.01 14.30
N PHE A 74 -12.79 2.90 12.99
CA PHE A 74 -14.06 3.31 12.39
C PHE A 74 -15.06 2.16 12.21
N TYR A 75 -14.61 0.91 12.09
CA TYR A 75 -15.50 -0.23 11.80
C TYR A 75 -15.65 -1.21 12.96
N ASN A 76 -14.60 -1.44 13.78
CA ASN A 76 -14.63 -2.50 14.79
C ASN A 76 -14.02 -2.10 16.15
N ALA A 77 -14.15 -0.83 16.55
CA ALA A 77 -13.48 -0.28 17.72
C ALA A 77 -13.81 -1.04 19.03
N ALA A 78 -15.08 -1.37 19.26
CA ALA A 78 -15.51 -2.07 20.47
C ALA A 78 -14.89 -3.48 20.61
N TYR A 79 -14.71 -4.17 19.48
CA TYR A 79 -14.08 -5.48 19.45
C TYR A 79 -12.58 -5.38 19.80
N TYR A 80 -11.86 -4.44 19.18
CA TYR A 80 -10.43 -4.30 19.43
C TYR A 80 -10.08 -3.68 20.79
N LEU A 81 -11.02 -3.01 21.46
CA LEU A 81 -10.85 -2.59 22.86
C LEU A 81 -10.79 -3.79 23.82
N THR A 82 -11.47 -4.89 23.48
CA THR A 82 -11.42 -6.14 24.26
C THR A 82 -10.29 -7.06 23.81
N HIS A 83 -9.80 -6.91 22.57
CA HIS A 83 -8.73 -7.71 21.98
C HIS A 83 -7.64 -6.84 21.33
N PRO A 84 -6.86 -6.07 22.11
CA PRO A 84 -5.95 -5.05 21.58
C PRO A 84 -4.78 -5.62 20.76
N LEU A 85 -4.36 -6.86 21.03
CA LEU A 85 -3.28 -7.51 20.29
C LEU A 85 -3.68 -7.89 18.85
N GLU A 86 -4.97 -8.05 18.57
CA GLU A 86 -5.48 -8.44 17.25
C GLU A 86 -5.43 -7.30 16.23
N ILE A 87 -5.14 -6.06 16.68
CA ILE A 87 -4.90 -4.91 15.81
C ILE A 87 -3.73 -5.19 14.85
N LEU A 88 -2.71 -5.92 15.31
CA LEU A 88 -1.50 -6.24 14.55
C LEU A 88 -1.66 -7.42 13.60
N TRP A 89 -2.76 -8.18 13.70
CA TRP A 89 -3.00 -9.34 12.84
C TRP A 89 -3.57 -8.89 11.51
N VAL A 90 -2.71 -8.69 10.52
CA VAL A 90 -3.09 -8.25 9.18
C VAL A 90 -3.59 -9.42 8.31
N TRP A 91 -3.54 -10.65 8.83
CA TRP A 91 -3.78 -11.91 8.10
C TRP A 91 -5.07 -12.65 8.49
N THR A 92 -5.91 -12.07 9.34
CA THR A 92 -7.25 -12.60 9.66
C THR A 92 -8.25 -12.22 8.59
#